data_AF-A0A8C2QSZ7-F1
#
_entry.id   AF-A0A8C2QSZ7-F1
#
_cell.length_a   1.000
_cell.length_b   1.000
_cell.length_c   1.000
_cell.angle_alpha   90.00
_cell.angle_beta   90.00
_cell.angle_gamma   90.00
#
_symmetry.space_group_name_H-M   'P 1'
#
loop_
_entity.id
_entity.type
_entity.pdbx_description
1 polymer ?
#
loop_
_entity_poly.entity_id
_entity_poly.type
_entity_poly.pdbx_seq_one_letter_code
_entity_poly.pdbx_strand_id
1 'polypeptide(L)'
;MQMVPKFCFPFDVEREPPSTAVQHFTFALTDLAGTRRFGFCRLRAGALSCLCILSHLPWFEVFYKLLNTVGDLLAQDQVSEVDELLLNLLQQPLPGTQASVGLDLGSGVRIASAQGLQSPVPGKNTSLSCFVAPDSGRLPSIPENRNLTELVVAVTDENILGLFAALLAERRVLLTSSKLSTLTSCVHATCALLYPMRWEHVLIPTLPPHLLDYCW
;
A
#
# COMPACT_ATOMS: atom_id res chain seq x y z
N MET A 1 10.12 -15.08 -7.71
CA MET A 1 9.11 -14.13 -8.25
C MET A 1 7.79 -14.78 -8.69
N GLN A 2 7.69 -16.10 -8.85
CA GLN A 2 6.46 -16.76 -9.35
C GLN A 2 5.20 -16.62 -8.46
N MET A 3 5.34 -16.21 -7.19
CA MET A 3 4.21 -16.09 -6.28
C MET A 3 3.43 -14.77 -6.42
N VAL A 4 4.08 -13.67 -6.82
CA VAL A 4 3.45 -12.34 -6.87
C VAL A 4 2.15 -12.34 -7.69
N PRO A 5 2.09 -12.93 -8.89
CA PRO A 5 0.85 -13.00 -9.65
C PRO A 5 -0.31 -13.67 -8.90
N LYS A 6 -0.04 -14.70 -8.08
CA LYS A 6 -1.06 -15.39 -7.29
C LYS A 6 -1.60 -14.52 -6.14
N PHE A 7 -0.80 -13.59 -5.62
CA PHE A 7 -1.23 -12.62 -4.62
C PHE A 7 -1.91 -11.39 -5.23
N CYS A 8 -1.68 -11.11 -6.52
CA CYS A 8 -2.39 -10.07 -7.27
C CYS A 8 -3.86 -10.43 -7.56
N PHE A 9 -4.20 -11.73 -7.54
CA PHE A 9 -5.56 -12.25 -7.69
C PHE A 9 -5.85 -13.29 -6.60
N PRO A 10 -5.98 -12.88 -5.33
CA PRO A 10 -6.08 -13.80 -4.19
C PRO A 10 -7.52 -14.30 -3.97
N PHE A 11 -8.26 -14.56 -5.04
CA PHE A 11 -9.65 -15.01 -5.00
C PHE A 11 -9.94 -15.94 -6.18
N ASP A 12 -11.02 -16.71 -6.06
CA ASP A 12 -11.48 -17.58 -7.12
C ASP A 12 -12.37 -16.78 -8.09
N VAL A 13 -11.80 -16.43 -9.25
CA VAL A 13 -12.46 -15.64 -10.30
C VAL A 13 -13.72 -16.33 -10.85
N GLU A 14 -13.80 -17.66 -10.77
CA GLU A 14 -14.98 -18.40 -11.24
C GLU A 14 -16.13 -18.39 -10.23
N ARG A 15 -15.81 -18.33 -8.92
CA ARG A 15 -16.81 -18.38 -7.84
C ARG A 15 -17.30 -17.01 -7.42
N GLU A 16 -16.44 -15.99 -7.45
CA GLU A 16 -16.79 -14.63 -7.05
C GLU A 16 -16.72 -13.68 -8.25
N PRO A 17 -17.86 -13.07 -8.65
CA PRO A 17 -17.84 -12.15 -9.77
C PRO A 17 -16.94 -10.95 -9.43
N PRO A 18 -16.03 -10.58 -10.34
CA PRO A 18 -15.09 -9.53 -10.06
C PRO A 18 -15.79 -8.19 -9.90
N SER A 19 -15.28 -7.38 -8.97
CA SER A 19 -15.83 -6.06 -8.70
C SER A 19 -15.84 -5.18 -9.95
N THR A 20 -16.93 -4.43 -10.13
CA THR A 20 -17.08 -3.45 -11.21
C THR A 20 -16.30 -2.15 -10.96
N ALA A 21 -15.71 -2.00 -9.77
CA ALA A 21 -14.89 -0.86 -9.41
C ALA A 21 -13.40 -1.22 -9.37
N VAL A 22 -12.53 -0.23 -9.60
CA VAL A 22 -11.10 -0.36 -9.33
C VAL A 22 -10.91 -0.53 -7.83
N GLN A 23 -10.11 -1.53 -7.43
CA GLN A 23 -9.78 -1.76 -6.02
C GLN A 23 -8.28 -1.57 -5.80
N HIS A 24 -7.94 -1.00 -4.64
CA HIS A 24 -6.58 -1.12 -4.12
C HIS A 24 -6.57 -1.99 -2.89
N PHE A 25 -5.54 -2.81 -2.79
CA PHE A 25 -5.29 -3.66 -1.64
C PHE A 25 -3.79 -3.85 -1.50
N THR A 26 -3.35 -4.27 -0.32
CA THR A 26 -1.93 -4.53 -0.06
C THR A 26 -1.74 -5.90 0.58
N PHE A 27 -1.06 -6.81 -0.13
CA PHE A 27 -0.63 -8.07 0.45
C PHE A 27 0.74 -7.92 1.12
N ALA A 28 1.14 -8.91 1.93
CA ALA A 28 2.46 -8.97 2.54
C ALA A 28 3.15 -10.29 2.21
N LEU A 29 4.44 -10.22 1.91
CA LEU A 29 5.33 -11.36 1.81
C LEU A 29 6.34 -11.26 2.95
N THR A 30 6.46 -12.33 3.72
CA THR A 30 7.42 -12.41 4.83
C THR A 30 8.54 -13.35 4.40
N ASP A 31 9.79 -12.93 4.55
CA ASP A 31 10.95 -13.79 4.28
C ASP A 31 11.37 -14.59 5.52
N LEU A 32 12.40 -15.42 5.36
CA LEU A 32 12.91 -16.29 6.42
C LEU A 32 13.51 -15.50 7.61
N ALA A 33 13.87 -14.23 7.41
CA ALA A 33 14.38 -13.37 8.46
C ALA A 33 13.24 -12.59 9.17
N GLY A 34 11.98 -12.85 8.82
CA GLY A 34 10.82 -12.12 9.34
C GLY A 34 10.62 -10.74 8.71
N THR A 35 11.43 -10.38 7.71
CA THR A 35 11.31 -9.08 7.05
C THR A 35 10.10 -9.08 6.11
N ARG A 36 9.31 -8.02 6.18
CA ARG A 36 8.09 -7.85 5.39
C ARG A 36 8.33 -7.05 4.13
N ARG A 37 7.75 -7.51 3.03
CA ARG A 37 7.56 -6.77 1.77
C ARG A 37 6.08 -6.59 1.51
N PHE A 38 5.69 -5.37 1.22
CA PHE A 38 4.32 -4.99 0.91
C PHE A 38 4.12 -4.97 -0.60
N GLY A 39 3.11 -5.71 -1.07
CA GLY A 39 2.68 -5.70 -2.46
C GLY A 39 1.46 -4.80 -2.62
N PHE A 40 1.69 -3.56 -3.02
CA PHE A 40 0.63 -2.59 -3.28
C PHE A 40 0.01 -2.89 -4.64
N CYS A 41 -1.30 -3.12 -4.66
CA CYS A 41 -2.01 -3.53 -5.86
C CYS A 41 -3.06 -2.51 -6.29
N ARG A 42 -3.21 -2.34 -7.60
CA ARG A 42 -4.35 -1.69 -8.25
C ARG A 42 -4.99 -2.70 -9.20
N LEU A 43 -6.10 -3.28 -8.75
CA LEU A 43 -6.91 -4.24 -9.51
C LEU A 43 -7.90 -3.49 -10.38
N ARG A 44 -7.87 -3.74 -11.69
CA ARG A 44 -8.82 -3.14 -12.64
C ARG A 44 -10.22 -3.73 -12.43
N ALA A 45 -11.25 -2.93 -12.71
CA ALA A 45 -12.63 -3.39 -12.78
C ALA A 45 -12.74 -4.66 -13.66
N GLY A 46 -13.52 -5.64 -13.21
CA GLY A 46 -13.64 -6.94 -13.86
C GLY A 46 -12.45 -7.89 -13.63
N ALA A 47 -11.48 -7.51 -12.77
CA ALA A 47 -10.31 -8.33 -12.41
C ALA A 47 -9.50 -8.88 -13.60
N LEU A 48 -9.47 -8.15 -14.72
CA LEU A 48 -8.74 -8.56 -15.92
C LEU A 48 -7.23 -8.30 -15.83
N SER A 49 -6.83 -7.30 -15.06
CA SER A 49 -5.44 -6.93 -14.88
C SER A 49 -5.20 -6.31 -13.51
N CYS A 50 -3.97 -6.44 -13.02
CA CYS A 50 -3.55 -5.92 -11.73
C CYS A 50 -2.15 -5.31 -11.87
N LEU A 51 -2.00 -4.04 -11.50
CA LEU A 51 -0.70 -3.39 -11.36
C LEU A 51 -0.21 -3.60 -9.94
N CYS A 52 1.07 -3.96 -9.76
CA CYS A 52 1.63 -4.23 -8.45
C CYS A 52 3.01 -3.60 -8.28
N ILE A 53 3.22 -2.92 -7.15
CA ILE A 53 4.53 -2.47 -6.68
C ILE A 53 4.89 -3.24 -5.42
N LEU A 54 6.08 -3.84 -5.41
CA LEU A 54 6.61 -4.53 -4.24
C LEU A 54 7.66 -3.65 -3.56
N SER A 55 7.47 -3.33 -2.28
CA SER A 55 8.38 -2.47 -1.53
C SER A 55 8.49 -2.89 -0.06
N HIS A 56 9.62 -2.59 0.56
CA HIS A 56 9.79 -2.70 2.01
C HIS A 56 9.20 -1.50 2.77
N LEU A 57 8.90 -0.41 2.06
CA LEU A 57 8.38 0.82 2.64
C LEU A 57 6.85 0.73 2.76
N PRO A 58 6.25 0.95 3.95
CA PRO A 58 4.81 0.90 4.15
C PRO A 58 4.13 2.21 3.72
N TRP A 59 4.42 2.73 2.52
CA TRP A 59 3.91 4.01 2.04
C TRP A 59 2.62 3.85 1.21
N PHE A 60 1.55 3.41 1.87
CA PHE A 60 0.28 3.03 1.22
C PHE A 60 -0.26 4.11 0.30
N GLU A 61 -0.42 5.34 0.79
CA GLU A 61 -1.01 6.46 0.04
C GLU A 61 -0.15 6.85 -1.17
N VAL A 62 1.18 6.85 -0.99
CA VAL A 62 2.15 7.16 -2.05
C VAL A 62 2.07 6.13 -3.16
N PHE A 63 2.16 4.84 -2.83
CA PHE A 63 2.17 3.78 -3.83
C PHE A 63 0.81 3.62 -4.52
N TYR A 64 -0.31 3.81 -3.83
CA TYR A 64 -1.62 3.81 -4.48
C TYR A 64 -1.79 4.98 -5.45
N LYS A 65 -1.31 6.18 -5.08
CA LYS A 65 -1.32 7.33 -5.99
C LYS A 65 -0.43 7.09 -7.22
N LEU A 66 0.77 6.53 -7.01
CA LEU A 66 1.67 6.15 -8.10
C LEU A 66 1.05 5.10 -9.03
N LEU A 67 0.44 4.05 -8.49
CA LEU A 67 -0.25 3.02 -9.26
C LEU A 67 -1.42 3.59 -10.08
N ASN A 68 -2.12 4.60 -9.57
CA ASN A 68 -3.16 5.29 -10.33
C ASN A 68 -2.53 6.05 -11.50
N THR A 69 -1.49 6.85 -11.26
CA THR A 69 -0.78 7.56 -12.33
C THR A 69 -0.27 6.60 -13.41
N VAL A 70 0.41 5.53 -13.02
CA VAL A 70 0.88 4.49 -13.97
C VAL A 70 -0.30 3.87 -14.71
N GLY A 71 -1.38 3.54 -14.01
CA GLY A 71 -2.58 2.96 -14.62
C GLY A 71 -3.27 3.89 -15.62
N ASP A 72 -3.23 5.20 -15.40
CA ASP A 72 -3.84 6.21 -16.27
C ASP A 72 -2.97 6.49 -17.51
N LEU A 73 -1.63 6.48 -17.36
CA LEU A 73 -0.68 6.58 -18.48
C LEU A 73 -0.77 5.35 -19.38
N LEU A 74 -0.81 4.14 -18.80
CA LEU A 74 -0.97 2.91 -19.58
C LEU A 74 -2.30 2.85 -20.32
N ALA A 75 -3.37 3.44 -19.76
CA ALA A 75 -4.65 3.55 -20.45
C ALA A 75 -4.61 4.53 -21.65
N GLN A 76 -3.64 5.44 -21.68
CA GLN A 76 -3.37 6.40 -22.75
C GLN A 76 -2.26 5.93 -23.72
N ASP A 77 -1.79 4.69 -23.59
CA ASP A 77 -0.69 4.12 -24.38
C ASP A 77 0.65 4.87 -24.22
N GLN A 78 0.82 5.57 -23.10
CA GLN A 78 2.01 6.37 -22.75
C GLN A 78 3.06 5.52 -22.02
N VAL A 79 3.56 4.49 -22.69
CA VAL A 79 4.51 3.52 -22.09
C VAL A 79 5.87 4.17 -21.80
N SER A 80 6.35 5.07 -22.66
CA SER A 80 7.64 5.77 -22.48
C SER A 80 7.63 6.61 -21.21
N GLU A 81 6.54 7.32 -20.94
CA GLU A 81 6.36 8.16 -19.77
C GLU A 81 6.30 7.32 -18.48
N VAL A 82 5.71 6.12 -18.55
CA VAL A 82 5.72 5.16 -17.44
C VAL A 82 7.14 4.68 -17.16
N ASP A 83 7.89 4.29 -18.18
CA ASP A 83 9.25 3.81 -18.03
C ASP A 83 10.16 4.90 -17.45
N GLU A 84 10.08 6.12 -17.98
CA GLU A 84 10.81 7.28 -17.44
C GLU A 84 10.43 7.57 -15.98
N LEU A 85 9.14 7.54 -15.65
CA LEU A 85 8.65 7.72 -14.28
C LEU A 85 9.23 6.67 -13.32
N LEU A 86 9.17 5.39 -13.69
CA LEU A 86 9.64 4.29 -12.85
C LEU A 86 11.17 4.30 -12.71
N LEU A 87 11.91 4.55 -13.80
CA LEU A 87 13.37 4.66 -13.77
C LEU A 87 13.81 5.84 -12.90
N ASN A 88 13.17 7.00 -13.04
CA ASN A 88 13.45 8.16 -12.21
C ASN A 88 13.24 7.85 -10.73
N LEU A 89 12.13 7.18 -10.37
CA LEU A 89 11.82 6.78 -9.00
C LEU A 89 12.83 5.78 -8.42
N LEU A 90 13.26 4.80 -9.21
CA LEU A 90 14.26 3.80 -8.79
C LEU A 90 15.65 4.40 -8.56
N GLN A 91 15.98 5.48 -9.26
CA GLN A 91 17.26 6.17 -9.13
C GLN A 91 17.31 7.17 -7.96
N GLN A 92 16.16 7.51 -7.35
CA GLN A 92 16.16 8.48 -6.26
C GLN A 92 16.73 7.86 -4.98
N PRO A 93 17.61 8.57 -4.27
CA PRO A 93 17.99 8.16 -2.93
C PRO A 93 16.74 8.19 -2.05
N LEU A 94 16.60 7.18 -1.20
CA LEU A 94 15.56 7.19 -0.18
C LEU A 94 15.74 8.45 0.67
N PRO A 95 14.67 9.23 0.92
CA PRO A 95 14.76 10.40 1.78
C PRO A 95 15.21 9.93 3.18
N GLY A 96 16.49 10.16 3.47
CA GLY A 96 17.06 9.92 4.78
C GLY A 96 16.40 10.84 5.79
N THR A 97 16.33 10.40 7.05
CA THR A 97 15.68 11.13 8.13
C THR A 97 16.30 12.51 8.40
N GLN A 98 17.48 12.81 7.82
CA GLN A 98 18.01 14.17 7.66
C GLN A 98 18.89 14.25 6.40
N ALA A 99 18.40 14.87 5.33
CA ALA A 99 19.26 15.31 4.22
C ALA A 99 18.75 16.64 3.66
N SER A 100 19.59 17.66 3.84
CA SER A 100 19.44 19.01 3.31
C SER A 100 19.33 19.01 1.79
N VAL A 101 18.35 19.77 1.30
CA VAL A 101 17.95 19.95 -0.10
C VAL A 101 19.11 20.52 -0.93
N GLY A 102 19.62 19.71 -1.86
CA GLY A 102 20.38 20.19 -3.02
C GLY A 102 19.41 20.58 -4.14
N LEU A 103 19.41 21.87 -4.50
CA LEU A 103 18.58 22.45 -5.55
C LEU A 103 19.17 22.10 -6.93
N ASP A 104 18.71 21.02 -7.56
CA ASP A 104 18.76 20.91 -9.02
C ASP A 104 17.37 21.10 -9.60
N LEU A 105 17.27 21.86 -10.68
CA LEU A 105 16.02 22.28 -11.30
C LEU A 105 15.73 21.38 -12.52
N GLY A 106 15.35 20.13 -12.26
CA GLY A 106 15.04 19.14 -13.29
C GLY A 106 13.54 18.83 -13.39
N SER A 107 13.05 18.60 -14.61
CA SER A 107 11.67 18.23 -14.95
C SER A 107 11.36 16.76 -14.60
N GLY A 108 11.48 16.36 -13.33
CA GLY A 108 11.31 14.97 -12.91
C GLY A 108 10.48 14.78 -11.64
N VAL A 109 9.90 13.59 -11.48
CA VAL A 109 9.19 13.16 -10.26
C VAL A 109 10.15 13.11 -9.09
N ARG A 110 9.75 13.62 -7.92
CA ARG A 110 10.57 13.67 -6.71
C ARG A 110 9.83 13.10 -5.50
N ILE A 111 10.53 12.27 -4.73
CA ILE A 111 10.15 11.90 -3.37
C ILE A 111 10.82 12.90 -2.42
N ALA A 112 10.07 13.84 -1.88
CA ALA A 112 10.57 14.82 -0.91
C ALA A 112 10.19 14.43 0.53
N SER A 113 11.00 14.83 1.51
CA SER A 113 10.56 14.79 2.92
C SER A 113 9.56 15.92 3.17
N ALA A 114 8.61 15.69 4.08
CA ALA A 114 7.60 16.71 4.43
C ALA A 114 8.21 18.02 4.97
N GLN A 115 9.44 17.97 5.47
CA GLN A 115 10.16 19.12 6.06
C GLN A 115 10.87 20.00 5.00
N GLY A 116 10.86 19.61 3.73
CA GLY A 116 11.56 20.31 2.63
C GLY A 116 10.69 21.14 1.69
N LEU A 117 9.37 21.22 1.88
CA LEU A 117 8.50 22.03 1.03
C LEU A 117 8.64 23.53 1.37
N GLN A 118 9.50 24.25 0.65
CA GLN A 118 9.24 25.68 0.43
C GLN A 118 8.13 25.82 -0.62
N SER A 119 7.18 26.71 -0.36
CA SER A 119 6.02 27.01 -1.21
C SER A 119 6.42 27.20 -2.68
N PRO A 120 5.64 26.69 -3.66
CA PRO A 120 5.94 26.91 -5.06
C PRO A 120 5.88 28.42 -5.39
N VAL A 121 6.96 28.95 -5.93
CA VAL A 121 6.98 30.28 -6.55
C VAL A 121 5.92 30.31 -7.67
N PRO A 122 4.99 31.28 -7.70
CA PRO A 122 3.95 31.31 -8.70
C PRO A 122 4.55 31.68 -10.07
N GLY A 123 4.49 30.78 -11.05
CA GLY A 123 4.80 31.14 -12.44
C GLY A 123 5.32 30.08 -13.42
N LYS A 124 5.37 28.78 -13.10
CA LYS A 124 5.82 27.78 -14.09
C LYS A 124 4.94 26.52 -14.12
N ASN A 125 4.20 26.37 -15.23
CA ASN A 125 3.34 25.22 -15.55
C ASN A 125 4.17 23.99 -15.92
N THR A 126 4.75 23.32 -14.94
CA THR A 126 5.22 21.93 -15.07
C THR A 126 4.56 21.12 -13.97
N SER A 127 3.62 20.25 -14.36
CA SER A 127 2.90 19.33 -13.49
C SER A 127 3.86 18.28 -12.90
N LEU A 128 4.69 18.68 -11.93
CA LEU A 128 5.55 17.76 -11.20
C LEU A 128 4.68 16.98 -10.20
N SER A 129 4.50 15.68 -10.43
CA SER A 129 3.96 14.79 -9.39
C SER A 129 5.04 14.63 -8.31
N CYS A 130 4.97 15.45 -7.26
CA CYS A 130 5.78 15.26 -6.06
C CYS A 130 5.10 14.25 -5.14
N PHE A 131 5.85 13.25 -4.70
CA PHE A 131 5.44 12.33 -3.65
C PHE A 131 6.13 12.75 -2.36
N VAL A 132 5.41 12.80 -1.26
CA VAL A 132 5.99 13.14 0.04
C VAL A 132 6.17 11.86 0.84
N ALA A 133 7.41 11.59 1.28
CA ALA A 133 7.69 10.45 2.13
C ALA A 133 6.94 10.61 3.47
N PRO A 134 6.15 9.61 3.90
CA PRO A 134 5.49 9.62 5.20
C PRO A 134 6.49 9.69 6.35
N ASP A 135 6.15 10.44 7.39
CA ASP A 135 6.91 10.48 8.64
C ASP A 135 6.62 9.21 9.45
N SER A 136 7.64 8.34 9.59
CA SER A 136 7.52 7.08 10.34
C SER A 136 7.37 7.26 11.85
N GLY A 137 7.67 8.45 12.39
CA GLY A 137 7.52 8.75 13.81
C GLY A 137 6.15 9.32 14.19
N ARG A 138 5.32 9.67 13.20
CA ARG A 138 4.00 10.27 13.42
C ARG A 138 2.92 9.20 13.47
N LEU A 139 2.01 9.31 14.44
CA LEU A 139 0.82 8.44 14.51
C LEU A 139 -0.10 8.67 13.29
N PRO A 140 -0.73 7.60 12.78
CA PRO A 140 -1.71 7.71 11.70
C PRO A 140 -2.93 8.52 12.17
N SER A 141 -3.42 9.42 11.31
CA SER A 141 -4.63 10.21 11.54
C SER A 141 -5.75 9.82 10.58
N ILE A 142 -6.99 10.05 11.00
CA ILE A 142 -8.19 9.88 10.17
C ILE A 142 -8.61 11.29 9.69
N PRO A 143 -8.92 11.49 8.39
CA PRO A 143 -9.08 10.49 7.34
C PRO A 143 -7.82 10.24 6.48
N GLU A 144 -6.68 10.83 6.83
CA GLU A 144 -5.50 10.81 5.95
C GLU A 144 -4.91 9.40 5.75
N ASN A 145 -4.92 8.57 6.80
CA ASN A 145 -4.51 7.19 6.73
C ASN A 145 -5.66 6.32 6.22
N ARG A 146 -5.54 5.77 5.02
CA ARG A 146 -6.62 5.00 4.41
C ARG A 146 -6.95 3.74 5.20
N ASN A 147 -5.94 3.03 5.69
CA ASN A 147 -6.14 1.75 6.36
C ASN A 147 -6.96 1.94 7.65
N LEU A 148 -6.56 2.92 8.47
CA LEU A 148 -7.23 3.24 9.73
C LEU A 148 -8.64 3.78 9.49
N THR A 149 -8.80 4.65 8.49
CA THR A 149 -10.12 5.16 8.09
C THR A 149 -11.07 4.03 7.70
N GLU A 150 -10.60 3.08 6.88
CA GLU A 150 -11.40 1.92 6.47
C GLU A 150 -11.75 1.01 7.65
N LEU A 151 -10.82 0.77 8.58
CA LEU A 151 -11.09 -0.03 9.79
C LEU A 151 -12.25 0.55 10.61
N VAL A 152 -12.19 1.86 10.89
CA VAL A 152 -13.22 2.54 11.72
C VAL A 152 -14.56 2.62 11.00
N VAL A 153 -14.57 2.66 9.67
CA VAL A 153 -15.81 2.66 8.87
C VAL A 153 -16.41 1.26 8.74
N ALA A 154 -15.58 0.22 8.61
CA ALA A 154 -16.02 -1.13 8.28
C ALA A 154 -16.24 -2.04 9.49
N VAL A 155 -15.63 -1.75 10.65
CA VAL A 155 -15.64 -2.61 11.83
C VAL A 155 -16.24 -1.86 13.02
N THR A 156 -17.15 -2.50 13.75
CA THR A 156 -17.72 -1.93 14.98
C THR A 156 -16.66 -1.76 16.06
N ASP A 157 -16.86 -0.80 16.95
CA ASP A 157 -15.98 -0.53 18.10
C ASP A 157 -15.79 -1.76 19.00
N GLU A 158 -16.86 -2.52 19.26
CA GLU A 158 -16.78 -3.80 20.00
C GLU A 158 -15.81 -4.80 19.34
N ASN A 159 -15.89 -4.94 18.01
CA ASN A 159 -15.03 -5.85 17.26
C ASN A 159 -13.59 -5.32 17.17
N ILE A 160 -13.37 -4.01 17.09
CA ILE A 160 -12.03 -3.41 17.13
C ILE A 160 -11.35 -3.73 18.48
N LEU A 161 -12.09 -3.57 19.59
CA LEU A 161 -11.58 -3.93 20.92
C LEU A 161 -11.28 -5.43 21.04
N GLY A 162 -12.18 -6.28 20.53
CA GLY A 162 -11.98 -7.74 20.50
C GLY A 162 -10.76 -8.15 19.69
N LEU A 163 -10.55 -7.55 18.51
CA LEU A 163 -9.38 -7.77 17.68
C LEU A 163 -8.10 -7.32 18.38
N PHE A 164 -8.11 -6.13 18.99
CA PHE A 164 -6.95 -5.63 19.73
C PHE A 164 -6.57 -6.56 20.90
N ALA A 165 -7.56 -7.01 21.68
CA ALA A 165 -7.33 -7.98 22.76
C ALA A 165 -6.80 -9.33 22.24
N ALA A 166 -7.33 -9.82 21.12
CA ALA A 166 -6.86 -11.05 20.50
C ALA A 166 -5.41 -10.95 20.02
N LEU A 167 -5.00 -9.81 19.46
CA LEU A 167 -3.61 -9.56 19.05
C LEU A 167 -2.67 -9.46 20.26
N LEU A 168 -3.07 -8.77 21.33
CA LEU A 168 -2.28 -8.71 22.57
C LEU A 168 -2.09 -10.08 23.23
N ALA A 169 -3.05 -10.99 23.02
CA ALA A 169 -2.98 -12.37 23.49
C ALA A 169 -2.37 -13.34 22.46
N GLU A 170 -1.73 -12.81 21.40
CA GLU A 170 -1.07 -13.58 20.33
C GLU A 170 -1.96 -14.68 19.73
N ARG A 171 -3.27 -14.43 19.63
CA ARG A 171 -4.23 -15.41 19.11
C ARG A 171 -4.11 -15.53 17.59
N ARG A 172 -4.52 -16.68 17.07
CA ARG A 172 -4.79 -16.87 15.63
C ARG A 172 -6.06 -16.10 15.29
N VAL A 173 -5.96 -15.09 14.44
CA VAL A 173 -7.08 -14.23 14.03
C VAL A 173 -7.30 -14.39 12.53
N LEU A 174 -8.54 -14.66 12.13
CA LEU A 174 -8.96 -14.70 10.74
C LEU A 174 -9.95 -13.56 10.48
N LEU A 175 -9.66 -12.74 9.47
CA LEU A 175 -10.56 -11.68 9.00
C LEU A 175 -11.11 -12.08 7.64
N THR A 176 -12.41 -11.83 7.42
CA THR A 176 -13.09 -12.12 6.16
C THR A 176 -13.81 -10.88 5.66
N SER A 177 -13.76 -10.62 4.36
CA SER A 177 -14.52 -9.54 3.72
C SER A 177 -14.76 -9.89 2.25
N SER A 178 -15.86 -9.39 1.69
CA SER A 178 -16.14 -9.45 0.25
C SER A 178 -15.39 -8.39 -0.56
N LYS A 179 -14.62 -7.50 0.10
CA LYS A 179 -13.80 -6.47 -0.55
C LYS A 179 -12.35 -6.59 -0.11
N LEU A 180 -11.43 -6.80 -1.05
CA LEU A 180 -10.00 -6.90 -0.75
C LEU A 180 -9.44 -5.61 -0.13
N SER A 181 -9.95 -4.46 -0.57
CA SER A 181 -9.57 -3.16 -0.01
C SER A 181 -9.89 -3.08 1.47
N THR A 182 -11.08 -3.53 1.88
CA THR A 182 -11.52 -3.54 3.28
C THR A 182 -10.72 -4.55 4.08
N LEU A 183 -10.57 -5.78 3.57
CA LEU A 183 -9.82 -6.85 4.22
C LEU A 183 -8.40 -6.42 4.57
N THR A 184 -7.63 -5.98 3.56
CA THR A 184 -6.22 -5.63 3.75
C THR A 184 -6.04 -4.38 4.59
N SER A 185 -6.90 -3.37 4.40
CA SER A 185 -6.90 -2.17 5.23
C SER A 185 -7.12 -2.49 6.70
N CYS A 186 -8.11 -3.34 7.01
CA CYS A 186 -8.38 -3.75 8.38
C CYS A 186 -7.18 -4.49 8.97
N VAL A 187 -6.60 -5.46 8.26
CA VAL A 187 -5.41 -6.21 8.73
C VAL A 187 -4.25 -5.27 9.07
N HIS A 188 -3.89 -4.35 8.16
CA HIS A 188 -2.77 -3.43 8.36
C HIS A 188 -3.07 -2.40 9.46
N ALA A 189 -4.30 -1.89 9.54
CA ALA A 189 -4.71 -0.96 10.59
C ALA A 189 -4.69 -1.60 11.96
N THR A 190 -5.24 -2.81 12.13
CA THR A 190 -5.24 -3.50 13.43
C THR A 190 -3.81 -3.82 13.87
N CYS A 191 -2.91 -4.18 12.94
CA CYS A 191 -1.48 -4.32 13.27
C CYS A 191 -0.85 -2.99 13.73
N ALA A 192 -1.24 -1.86 13.13
CA ALA A 192 -0.73 -0.54 13.50
C ALA A 192 -1.21 -0.08 14.89
N LEU A 193 -2.37 -0.57 15.37
CA LEU A 193 -2.86 -0.30 16.72
C LEU A 193 -1.95 -0.84 17.83
N LEU A 194 -1.06 -1.79 17.51
CA LEU A 194 -0.11 -2.34 18.47
C LEU A 194 1.04 -1.39 18.80
N TYR A 195 1.20 -0.26 18.09
CA TYR A 195 2.29 0.68 18.32
C TYR A 195 2.44 1.03 19.82
N PRO A 196 3.67 0.99 20.38
CA PRO A 196 4.97 0.83 19.71
C PRO A 196 5.39 -0.63 19.46
N MET A 197 4.58 -1.60 19.86
CA MET A 197 4.80 -3.02 19.56
C MET A 197 4.47 -3.30 18.09
N ARG A 198 4.93 -4.46 17.61
CA ARG A 198 4.67 -4.94 16.25
C ARG A 198 4.17 -6.36 16.34
N TRP A 199 3.29 -6.75 15.43
CA TRP A 199 2.96 -8.16 15.26
C TRP A 199 4.21 -8.88 14.75
N GLU A 200 4.68 -9.91 15.45
CA GLU A 200 5.92 -10.65 15.11
C GLU A 200 5.65 -11.98 14.41
N HIS A 201 4.42 -12.50 14.46
CA HIS A 201 4.08 -13.76 13.81
C HIS A 201 3.74 -13.59 12.32
N VAL A 202 3.35 -14.71 11.70
CA VAL A 202 2.85 -14.80 10.32
C VAL A 202 1.75 -13.75 10.11
N LEU A 203 1.90 -12.97 9.05
CA LEU A 203 0.93 -11.97 8.61
C LEU A 203 0.64 -12.21 7.13
N ILE A 204 -0.59 -12.60 6.82
CA ILE A 204 -1.05 -12.86 5.46
C ILE A 204 -2.33 -12.03 5.21
N PRO A 205 -2.19 -10.75 4.79
CA PRO A 205 -3.34 -9.86 4.62
C PRO A 205 -4.32 -10.28 3.52
N THR A 206 -3.82 -11.00 2.52
CA THR A 206 -4.63 -11.72 1.53
C THR A 206 -4.13 -13.15 1.45
N LEU A 207 -5.03 -14.11 1.62
CA LEU A 207 -4.72 -15.53 1.57
C LEU A 207 -5.27 -16.11 0.26
N PRO A 208 -4.43 -16.34 -0.75
CA PRO A 208 -4.86 -17.00 -1.97
C PRO A 208 -5.40 -18.42 -1.70
N PRO A 209 -6.31 -18.95 -2.54
CA PRO A 209 -6.93 -20.26 -2.33
C PRO A 209 -5.95 -21.43 -2.13
N HIS A 210 -4.81 -21.39 -2.82
CA HIS A 210 -3.77 -22.43 -2.72
C HIS A 210 -3.01 -22.45 -1.39
N LEU A 211 -3.26 -21.49 -0.49
CA LEU A 211 -2.65 -21.40 0.84
C LEU A 211 -3.70 -21.56 1.96
N LEU A 212 -4.92 -21.98 1.65
CA LEU A 212 -5.98 -22.15 2.67
C LEU A 212 -5.61 -23.17 3.77
N ASP A 213 -4.73 -24.13 3.47
CA ASP A 213 -4.23 -25.10 4.45
C ASP A 213 -3.46 -24.43 5.61
N TYR A 214 -2.97 -23.19 5.44
CA TYR A 214 -2.31 -22.43 6.51
C TYR A 214 -3.27 -21.92 7.59
N CYS A 215 -4.58 -22.04 7.39
CA CYS A 215 -5.59 -21.61 8.37
C CYS A 215 -5.83 -22.60 9.51
N TRP A 216 -5.41 -23.87 9.36
CA TRP A 216 -5.77 -24.97 10.27
C TRP A 216 -4.58 -25.48 11.07
#